data_AF-A0A536JWM9-F1
#
_entry.id   AF-A0A536JWM9-F1
#
_cell.length_a   1.000
_cell.length_b   1.000
_cell.length_c   1.000
_cell.angle_alpha   90.00
_cell.angle_beta   90.00
_cell.angle_gamma   90.00
#
_symmetry.space_group_name_H-M   'P 1'
#
loop_
_entity.id
_entity.type
_entity.pdbx_description
1 polymer ?
#
loop_
_entity_poly.entity_id
_entity_poly.type
_entity_poly.pdbx_seq_one_letter_code
_entity_poly.pdbx_strand_id
1 'polypeptide(L)'
;VPRGGAALLGVERIDVSGMNPAWKSVAVRVACDVTNPLTGPQGASAVYGPQKGADPDTVGLLDRALDHFAEVIERDLGKRVADVPGAGAAGGTGAGMIAFLDAVLEPGAPLVVGASGFDRHVAGADLVITGEGRADAQTAYGKAPGEVARRARALGIPVVLIAGSKGPGWETLSELGVTSVVTLIEEGADLQSALNEPEGVLARAAVVACRRHPWTT
;
A
#
# COMPACT_ATOMS: atom_id res chain seq x y z
N VAL A 1 3.07 10.58 29.55
CA VAL A 1 2.20 9.46 29.99
C VAL A 1 2.92 8.11 29.88
N PRO A 2 2.49 7.05 30.60
CA PRO A 2 3.04 5.70 30.45
C PRO A 2 2.85 5.10 29.05
N ARG A 3 3.46 3.94 28.78
CA ARG A 3 3.27 3.19 27.52
C ARG A 3 1.87 2.56 27.44
N GLY A 4 1.30 2.47 26.24
CA GLY A 4 0.04 1.79 25.94
C GLY A 4 -1.09 2.73 25.52
N GLY A 5 -2.05 2.22 24.75
CA GLY A 5 -3.12 3.05 24.16
C GLY A 5 -4.07 3.67 25.19
N ALA A 6 -4.41 2.95 26.26
CA ALA A 6 -5.28 3.48 27.32
C ALA A 6 -4.66 4.68 28.07
N ALA A 7 -3.34 4.77 28.12
CA ALA A 7 -2.65 5.89 28.75
C ALA A 7 -2.85 7.22 28.01
N LEU A 8 -3.32 7.17 26.75
CA LEU A 8 -3.64 8.36 25.96
C LEU A 8 -4.79 9.18 26.57
N LEU A 9 -5.70 8.57 27.35
CA LEU A 9 -6.73 9.30 28.11
C LEU A 9 -6.16 10.30 29.12
N GLY A 10 -4.94 10.05 29.60
CA GLY A 10 -4.26 10.92 30.57
C GLY A 10 -3.36 11.96 29.92
N VAL A 11 -3.37 12.10 28.59
CA VAL A 11 -2.54 13.11 27.92
C VAL A 11 -3.18 14.47 28.11
N GLU A 12 -2.55 15.33 28.92
CA GLU A 12 -3.06 16.69 29.14
C GLU A 12 -2.45 17.72 28.21
N ARG A 13 -1.24 17.48 27.70
CA ARG A 13 -0.49 18.40 26.85
C ARG A 13 0.53 17.67 25.98
N ILE A 14 0.69 18.15 24.75
CA ILE A 14 1.75 17.78 23.83
C ILE A 14 2.75 18.94 23.75
N ASP A 15 4.03 18.65 23.95
CA ASP A 15 5.13 19.60 23.77
C ASP A 15 6.15 19.01 22.78
N VAL A 16 6.31 19.71 21.66
CA VAL A 16 7.22 19.32 20.56
C VAL A 16 8.53 20.11 20.58
N SER A 17 8.78 20.92 21.62
CA SER A 17 10.02 21.70 21.74
C SER A 17 11.29 20.84 21.75
N GLY A 18 11.19 19.58 22.19
CA GLY A 18 12.28 18.60 22.17
C GLY A 18 12.40 17.79 20.87
N MET A 19 11.53 18.00 19.88
CA MET A 19 11.64 17.29 18.59
C MET A 19 12.84 17.80 17.79
N ASN A 20 13.54 16.88 17.13
CA ASN A 20 14.66 17.24 16.27
C ASN A 20 14.17 18.17 15.14
N PRO A 21 14.68 19.42 15.04
CA PRO A 21 14.21 20.39 14.06
C PRO A 21 14.48 19.96 12.61
N ALA A 22 15.40 19.01 12.37
CA ALA A 22 15.68 18.47 11.05
C ALA A 22 14.42 17.87 10.37
N TRP A 23 13.47 17.35 11.15
CA TRP A 23 12.21 16.82 10.61
C TRP A 23 11.40 17.85 9.82
N LYS A 24 11.53 19.14 10.14
CA LYS A 24 10.85 20.22 9.39
C LYS A 24 11.34 20.36 7.95
N SER A 25 12.51 19.80 7.63
CA SER A 25 13.09 19.81 6.29
C SER A 25 12.91 18.51 5.52
N VAL A 26 12.25 17.51 6.12
CA VAL A 26 12.04 16.19 5.52
C VAL A 26 10.58 16.04 5.10
N ALA A 27 10.36 15.76 3.81
CA ALA A 27 9.04 15.35 3.34
C ALA A 27 8.82 13.88 3.71
N VAL A 28 7.87 13.62 4.61
CA VAL A 28 7.51 12.26 5.03
C VAL A 28 6.30 11.79 4.24
N ARG A 29 6.45 10.67 3.53
CA ARG A 29 5.38 9.99 2.79
C ARG A 29 5.23 8.58 3.32
N VAL A 30 4.00 8.18 3.63
CA VAL A 30 3.71 6.90 4.29
C VAL A 30 2.79 6.08 3.41
N ALA A 31 3.21 4.84 3.09
CA ALA A 31 2.35 3.86 2.44
C ALA A 31 1.21 3.48 3.38
N CYS A 32 -0.03 3.78 2.98
CA CYS A 32 -1.23 3.49 3.74
C CYS A 32 -2.33 3.00 2.78
N ASP A 33 -2.58 1.68 2.80
CA ASP A 33 -3.58 1.05 1.93
C ASP A 33 -4.96 0.90 2.59
N VAL A 34 -5.15 1.52 3.76
CA VAL A 34 -6.41 1.54 4.49
C VAL A 34 -6.90 2.97 4.66
N THR A 35 -8.23 3.14 4.67
CA THR A 35 -8.87 4.46 4.75
C THR A 35 -9.54 4.73 6.09
N ASN A 36 -9.47 3.77 7.02
CA ASN A 36 -10.08 3.88 8.34
C ASN A 36 -9.63 5.15 9.06
N PRO A 37 -10.57 5.98 9.58
CA PRO A 37 -10.25 7.14 10.39
C PRO A 37 -9.63 6.71 11.73
N LEU A 38 -9.23 7.68 12.55
CA LEU A 38 -8.63 7.40 13.85
C LEU A 38 -9.62 6.73 14.81
N THR A 39 -10.84 7.28 14.91
CA THR A 39 -11.86 6.90 15.89
C THR A 39 -13.21 6.57 15.27
N GLY A 40 -14.14 6.09 16.08
CA GLY A 40 -15.52 5.82 15.70
C GLY A 40 -15.75 4.40 15.16
N PRO A 41 -16.94 4.11 14.60
CA PRO A 41 -17.33 2.75 14.22
C PRO A 41 -16.44 2.09 13.16
N GLN A 42 -15.77 2.90 12.35
CA GLN A 42 -14.80 2.45 11.33
C GLN A 42 -13.36 2.80 11.74
N GLY A 43 -13.14 3.26 12.98
CA GLY A 43 -11.86 3.71 13.50
C GLY A 43 -10.88 2.59 13.83
N ALA A 44 -9.69 2.99 14.28
CA ALA A 44 -8.59 2.07 14.55
C ALA A 44 -8.95 0.97 15.56
N SER A 45 -9.57 1.37 16.68
CA SER A 45 -9.93 0.47 17.77
C SER A 45 -11.04 -0.49 17.37
N ALA A 46 -12.10 0.02 16.73
CA ALA A 46 -13.26 -0.78 16.33
C ALA A 46 -12.90 -1.84 15.27
N VAL A 47 -12.10 -1.47 14.26
CA VAL A 47 -11.82 -2.34 13.12
C VAL A 47 -10.65 -3.28 13.37
N TYR A 48 -9.60 -2.81 14.05
CA TYR A 48 -8.36 -3.59 14.21
C TYR A 48 -8.10 -4.07 15.64
N GLY A 49 -8.83 -3.58 16.64
CA GLY A 49 -8.71 -4.02 18.03
C GLY A 49 -9.04 -5.51 18.21
N PRO A 50 -10.17 -6.03 17.69
CA PRO A 50 -10.58 -7.42 17.93
C PRO A 50 -9.56 -8.46 17.47
N GLN A 51 -8.96 -8.29 16.29
CA GLN A 51 -7.92 -9.19 15.78
C GLN A 51 -6.59 -9.10 16.56
N LYS A 52 -6.42 -8.07 17.40
CA LYS A 52 -5.29 -7.90 18.32
C LYS A 52 -5.63 -8.34 19.75
N GLY A 53 -6.81 -8.92 19.97
CA GLY A 53 -7.26 -9.45 21.26
C GLY A 53 -7.97 -8.46 22.17
N ALA A 54 -8.39 -7.29 21.66
CA ALA A 54 -9.21 -6.36 22.43
C ALA A 54 -10.66 -6.85 22.51
N ASP A 55 -11.20 -6.99 23.72
CA ASP A 55 -12.63 -7.21 23.96
C ASP A 55 -13.43 -5.91 23.74
N PRO A 56 -14.78 -5.97 23.71
CA PRO A 56 -15.61 -4.78 23.44
C PRO A 56 -15.36 -3.61 24.39
N ASP A 57 -15.10 -3.89 25.67
CA ASP A 57 -14.82 -2.86 26.68
C ASP A 57 -13.45 -2.20 26.42
N THR A 58 -12.44 -3.00 26.07
CA THR A 58 -11.11 -2.51 25.66
C THR A 58 -11.19 -1.71 24.37
N VAL A 59 -12.00 -2.13 23.40
CA VAL A 59 -12.24 -1.37 22.16
C VAL A 59 -12.83 0.01 22.49
N GLY A 60 -13.88 0.07 23.31
CA GLY A 60 -14.50 1.34 23.72
C GLY A 60 -13.55 2.23 24.55
N LEU A 61 -12.71 1.63 25.39
CA LEU A 61 -11.68 2.34 26.13
C LEU A 61 -10.64 2.97 25.19
N LEU A 62 -10.10 2.19 24.25
CA LEU A 62 -9.08 2.63 23.31
C LEU A 62 -9.61 3.67 22.32
N ASP A 63 -10.86 3.54 21.86
CA ASP A 63 -11.50 4.52 20.98
C ASP A 63 -11.61 5.89 21.66
N ARG A 64 -12.12 5.94 22.91
CA ARG A 64 -12.13 7.18 23.71
C ARG A 64 -10.74 7.74 23.97
N ALA A 65 -9.74 6.87 24.18
CA ALA A 65 -8.36 7.29 24.39
C ALA A 65 -7.77 7.96 23.15
N LEU A 66 -8.07 7.44 21.96
CA LEU A 66 -7.66 8.02 20.69
C LEU A 66 -8.42 9.29 20.35
N ASP A 67 -9.70 9.38 20.74
CA ASP A 67 -10.54 10.56 20.54
C ASP A 67 -10.01 11.74 21.35
N HIS A 68 -9.79 11.51 22.65
CA HIS A 68 -9.14 12.47 23.54
C HIS A 68 -7.75 12.88 23.01
N PHE A 69 -6.96 11.93 22.52
CA PHE A 69 -5.65 12.24 21.95
C PHE A 69 -5.75 13.12 20.69
N ALA A 70 -6.75 12.90 19.84
CA ALA A 70 -7.00 13.71 18.66
C ALA A 70 -7.38 15.14 19.04
N GLU A 71 -8.22 15.32 20.06
CA GLU A 71 -8.58 16.65 20.59
C GLU A 71 -7.34 17.39 21.11
N VAL A 72 -6.45 16.70 21.84
CA VAL A 72 -5.21 17.31 22.34
C VAL A 72 -4.25 17.65 21.20
N ILE A 73 -4.15 16.82 20.16
CA ILE A 73 -3.37 17.12 18.95
C ILE A 73 -3.91 18.38 18.28
N GLU A 74 -5.23 18.49 18.10
CA GLU A 74 -5.84 19.66 17.47
C GLU A 74 -5.58 20.92 18.29
N ARG A 75 -5.75 20.85 19.61
CA ARG A 75 -5.53 21.98 20.52
C ARG A 75 -4.08 22.45 20.56
N ASP A 76 -3.12 21.54 20.69
CA ASP A 76 -1.72 21.89 20.96
C ASP A 76 -0.88 22.06 19.69
N LEU A 77 -1.23 21.33 18.61
CA LEU A 77 -0.49 21.33 17.36
C LEU A 77 -1.26 21.98 16.20
N GLY A 78 -2.55 22.29 16.37
CA GLY A 78 -3.39 22.88 15.32
C GLY A 78 -3.73 21.92 14.18
N LYS A 79 -3.62 20.60 14.39
CA LYS A 79 -3.79 19.58 13.36
C LYS A 79 -5.02 18.71 13.60
N ARG A 80 -5.92 18.68 12.61
CA ARG A 80 -7.12 17.84 12.64
C ARG A 80 -6.82 16.48 12.02
N VAL A 81 -6.74 15.44 12.86
CA VAL A 81 -6.34 14.10 12.42
C VAL A 81 -7.42 13.02 12.59
N ALA A 82 -8.46 13.28 13.39
CA ALA A 82 -9.47 12.27 13.74
C ALA A 82 -10.12 11.63 12.49
N ASP A 83 -10.55 12.46 11.55
CA ASP A 83 -11.31 12.06 10.37
C ASP A 83 -10.47 11.82 9.11
N VAL A 84 -9.14 11.97 9.21
CA VAL A 84 -8.27 11.85 8.03
C VAL A 84 -8.28 10.38 7.56
N PRO A 85 -8.57 10.09 6.28
CA PRO A 85 -8.52 8.73 5.77
C PRO A 85 -7.14 8.09 6.00
N GLY A 86 -7.13 6.93 6.67
CA GLY A 86 -5.90 6.22 7.02
C GLY A 86 -5.25 6.67 8.33
N ALA A 87 -5.81 7.66 9.04
CA ALA A 87 -5.31 8.06 10.36
C ALA A 87 -5.33 6.91 11.37
N GLY A 88 -6.28 5.98 11.24
CA GLY A 88 -6.37 4.79 12.09
C GLY A 88 -5.35 3.69 11.78
N ALA A 89 -4.59 3.83 10.69
CA ALA A 89 -3.61 2.83 10.28
C ALA A 89 -2.61 2.51 11.41
N ALA A 90 -2.33 1.21 11.55
CA ALA A 90 -1.46 0.68 12.60
C ALA A 90 -1.80 1.19 14.02
N GLY A 91 -3.09 1.29 14.35
CA GLY A 91 -3.55 1.66 15.69
C GLY A 91 -3.41 3.15 16.01
N GLY A 92 -3.61 4.03 15.02
CA GLY A 92 -3.46 5.48 15.17
C GLY A 92 -2.06 6.02 14.87
N THR A 93 -1.15 5.16 14.41
CA THR A 93 0.18 5.60 13.96
C THR A 93 0.07 6.53 12.76
N GLY A 94 -0.89 6.32 11.86
CA GLY A 94 -1.18 7.23 10.74
C GLY A 94 -1.44 8.66 11.20
N ALA A 95 -2.33 8.83 12.19
CA ALA A 95 -2.60 10.12 12.85
C ALA A 95 -1.33 10.72 13.47
N GLY A 96 -0.52 9.91 14.14
CA GLY A 96 0.76 10.36 14.70
C GLY A 96 1.73 10.87 13.62
N MET A 97 1.87 10.16 12.50
CA MET A 97 2.74 10.60 11.40
C MET A 97 2.29 11.95 10.83
N ILE A 98 0.98 12.17 10.67
CA ILE A 98 0.43 13.46 10.23
C ILE A 98 0.69 14.55 11.30
N ALA A 99 0.34 14.26 12.55
CA ALA A 99 0.40 15.20 13.67
C ALA A 99 1.83 15.69 13.94
N PHE A 100 2.81 14.78 13.95
CA PHE A 100 4.16 15.09 14.41
C PHE A 100 5.16 15.31 13.27
N LEU A 101 4.95 14.71 12.10
CA LEU A 101 5.93 14.74 11.00
C LEU A 101 5.39 15.40 9.72
N ASP A 102 4.18 15.96 9.75
CA ASP A 102 3.52 16.53 8.57
C ASP A 102 3.46 15.52 7.41
N ALA A 103 3.30 14.24 7.75
CA ALA A 103 3.36 13.17 6.77
C ALA A 103 2.13 13.17 5.87
N VAL A 104 2.35 12.83 4.60
CA VAL A 104 1.28 12.54 3.64
C VAL A 104 1.07 11.03 3.59
N LEU A 105 -0.18 10.60 3.86
CA LEU A 105 -0.59 9.21 3.68
C LEU A 105 -0.98 8.99 2.22
N GLU A 106 -0.38 7.99 1.59
CA GLU A 106 -0.58 7.69 0.18
C GLU A 106 -0.70 6.17 -0.04
N PRO A 107 -1.43 5.71 -1.07
CA PRO A 107 -1.47 4.29 -1.40
C PRO A 107 -0.07 3.73 -1.69
N GLY A 108 0.23 2.53 -1.21
CA GLY A 108 1.57 1.95 -1.22
C GLY A 108 2.12 1.71 -2.62
N ALA A 109 1.31 1.17 -3.53
CA ALA A 109 1.74 0.88 -4.90
C ALA A 109 2.18 2.16 -5.66
N PRO A 110 1.37 3.24 -5.74
CA PRO A 110 1.82 4.53 -6.28
C PRO A 110 3.09 5.08 -5.64
N LEU A 111 3.22 4.98 -4.31
CA LEU A 111 4.39 5.47 -3.59
C LEU A 111 5.66 4.70 -4.01
N VAL A 112 5.62 3.37 -3.99
CA VAL A 112 6.77 2.51 -4.32
C VAL A 112 7.15 2.63 -5.80
N VAL A 113 6.17 2.60 -6.71
CA VAL A 113 6.44 2.75 -8.15
C VAL A 113 6.97 4.14 -8.49
N GLY A 114 6.49 5.18 -7.79
CA GLY A 114 7.06 6.53 -7.91
C GLY A 114 8.50 6.59 -7.39
N ALA A 115 8.76 6.01 -6.22
CA ALA A 115 10.08 6.01 -5.60
C ALA A 115 11.15 5.24 -6.39
N SER A 116 10.76 4.23 -7.18
CA SER A 116 11.69 3.52 -8.08
C SER A 116 12.12 4.36 -9.29
N GLY A 117 11.50 5.53 -9.49
CA GLY A 117 11.73 6.38 -10.66
C GLY A 117 11.17 5.77 -11.95
N PHE A 118 10.13 4.94 -11.84
CA PHE A 118 9.50 4.27 -12.98
C PHE A 118 9.19 5.24 -14.13
N ASP A 119 8.59 6.39 -13.81
CA ASP A 119 8.15 7.39 -14.80
C ASP A 119 9.31 7.90 -15.67
N ARG A 120 10.52 7.96 -15.11
CA ARG A 120 11.74 8.35 -15.86
C ARG A 120 12.23 7.25 -16.77
N HIS A 121 12.13 5.99 -16.35
CA HIS A 121 12.68 4.84 -17.08
C HIS A 121 11.75 4.32 -18.16
N VAL A 122 10.43 4.49 -17.99
CA VAL A 122 9.44 4.03 -18.96
C VAL A 122 9.36 4.93 -20.19
N ALA A 123 9.82 6.18 -20.10
CA ALA A 123 9.83 7.11 -21.23
C ALA A 123 10.66 6.55 -22.40
N GLY A 124 10.00 6.34 -23.54
CA GLY A 124 10.63 5.78 -24.75
C GLY A 124 10.75 4.26 -24.77
N ALA A 125 10.19 3.55 -23.78
CA ALA A 125 10.14 2.09 -23.83
C ALA A 125 9.07 1.62 -24.84
N ASP A 126 9.40 0.59 -25.64
CA ASP A 126 8.45 -0.05 -26.55
C ASP A 126 7.54 -1.07 -25.84
N LEU A 127 8.00 -1.58 -24.70
CA LEU A 127 7.34 -2.63 -23.93
C LEU A 127 7.70 -2.51 -22.44
N VAL A 128 6.71 -2.72 -21.57
CA VAL A 128 6.92 -2.90 -20.14
C VAL A 128 6.66 -4.35 -19.75
N ILE A 129 7.59 -4.97 -19.04
CA ILE A 129 7.41 -6.29 -18.42
C ILE A 129 7.35 -6.10 -16.91
N THR A 130 6.31 -6.63 -16.27
CA THR A 130 6.11 -6.61 -14.82
C THR A 130 5.70 -8.00 -14.33
N GLY A 131 5.57 -8.20 -13.01
CA GLY A 131 5.15 -9.50 -12.50
C GLY A 131 4.83 -9.54 -11.00
N GLU A 132 4.18 -10.63 -10.61
CA GLU A 132 3.90 -10.98 -9.21
C GLU A 132 3.62 -12.48 -9.04
N GLY A 133 3.42 -12.94 -7.80
CA GLY A 133 3.12 -14.35 -7.52
C GLY A 133 1.77 -14.81 -8.06
N ARG A 134 0.72 -13.99 -7.97
CA ARG A 134 -0.63 -14.33 -8.44
C ARG A 134 -1.34 -13.12 -9.01
N ALA A 135 -1.66 -13.16 -10.29
CA ALA A 135 -2.46 -12.12 -10.94
C ALA A 135 -3.95 -12.37 -10.66
N ASP A 136 -4.62 -11.43 -10.01
CA ASP A 136 -6.04 -11.50 -9.66
C ASP A 136 -6.68 -10.09 -9.66
N ALA A 137 -7.95 -9.98 -9.27
CA ALA A 137 -8.62 -8.68 -9.19
C ALA A 137 -7.90 -7.65 -8.28
N GLN A 138 -7.13 -8.09 -7.28
CA GLN A 138 -6.38 -7.17 -6.41
C GLN A 138 -5.10 -6.66 -7.09
N THR A 139 -4.58 -7.35 -8.10
CA THR A 139 -3.47 -6.82 -8.92
C THR A 139 -3.82 -5.48 -9.52
N ALA A 140 -5.04 -5.34 -10.03
CA ALA A 140 -5.50 -4.11 -10.66
C ALA A 140 -5.61 -2.94 -9.66
N TYR A 141 -5.88 -3.25 -8.39
CA TYR A 141 -6.19 -2.27 -7.35
C TYR A 141 -5.30 -2.47 -6.12
N GLY A 142 -4.20 -1.73 -6.06
CA GLY A 142 -3.37 -1.63 -4.84
C GLY A 142 -2.05 -2.41 -4.87
N LYS A 143 -1.73 -3.12 -5.96
CA LYS A 143 -0.42 -3.76 -6.13
C LYS A 143 0.46 -3.05 -7.16
N ALA A 144 1.77 -3.21 -7.01
CA ALA A 144 2.77 -2.59 -7.88
C ALA A 144 2.59 -2.92 -9.37
N PRO A 145 2.27 -4.17 -9.80
CA PRO A 145 2.10 -4.46 -11.23
C PRO A 145 0.93 -3.71 -11.86
N GLY A 146 -0.19 -3.56 -11.15
CA GLY A 146 -1.32 -2.77 -11.64
C GLY A 146 -0.98 -1.29 -11.79
N GLU A 147 -0.25 -0.72 -10.83
CA GLU A 147 0.21 0.67 -10.90
C GLU A 147 1.22 0.89 -12.05
N VAL A 148 2.15 -0.03 -12.25
CA VAL A 148 3.05 -0.05 -13.41
C VAL A 148 2.26 -0.07 -14.71
N ALA A 149 1.26 -0.96 -14.81
CA ALA A 149 0.42 -1.08 -15.99
C ALA A 149 -0.35 0.21 -16.27
N ARG A 150 -0.98 0.79 -15.24
CA ARG A 150 -1.73 2.06 -15.34
C ARG A 150 -0.86 3.20 -15.86
N ARG A 151 0.37 3.33 -15.36
CA ARG A 151 1.31 4.38 -15.77
C ARG A 151 1.84 4.17 -17.18
N ALA A 152 2.20 2.94 -17.55
CA ALA A 152 2.61 2.60 -18.91
C ALA A 152 1.49 2.85 -19.94
N ARG A 153 0.25 2.46 -19.61
CA ARG A 153 -0.93 2.72 -20.43
C ARG A 153 -1.16 4.21 -20.68
N ALA A 154 -0.92 5.07 -19.68
CA ALA A 154 -1.04 6.52 -19.86
C ALA A 154 -0.08 7.09 -20.92
N LEU A 155 0.99 6.36 -21.25
CA LEU A 155 1.95 6.68 -22.29
C LEU A 155 1.72 5.89 -23.59
N GLY A 156 0.67 5.06 -23.65
CA GLY A 156 0.38 4.18 -24.79
C GLY A 156 1.34 2.98 -24.91
N ILE A 157 2.12 2.68 -23.87
CA ILE A 157 3.12 1.61 -23.90
C ILE A 157 2.46 0.28 -23.48
N PRO A 158 2.57 -0.78 -24.28
CA PRO A 158 1.98 -2.08 -23.96
C PRO A 158 2.68 -2.72 -22.76
N VAL A 159 1.92 -3.50 -21.98
CA VAL A 159 2.41 -4.16 -20.77
C VAL A 159 2.21 -5.67 -20.87
N VAL A 160 3.25 -6.44 -20.57
CA VAL A 160 3.16 -7.88 -20.35
C VAL A 160 3.39 -8.18 -18.87
N LEU A 161 2.47 -8.94 -18.29
CA LEU A 161 2.56 -9.37 -16.90
C LEU A 161 2.95 -10.84 -16.82
N ILE A 162 4.05 -11.14 -16.12
CA ILE A 162 4.48 -12.50 -15.81
C ILE A 162 4.04 -12.82 -14.38
N ALA A 163 3.09 -13.74 -14.24
CA ALA A 163 2.54 -14.13 -12.95
C ALA A 163 2.96 -15.55 -12.56
N GLY A 164 3.08 -15.85 -11.27
CA GLY A 164 3.17 -17.26 -10.83
C GLY A 164 1.93 -18.06 -11.26
N SER A 165 0.74 -17.52 -11.01
CA SER A 165 -0.55 -18.09 -11.41
C SER A 165 -1.61 -17.00 -11.69
N LYS A 166 -2.75 -17.41 -12.25
CA LYS A 166 -3.96 -16.57 -12.39
C LYS A 166 -4.96 -16.90 -11.29
N GLY A 167 -5.58 -15.87 -10.73
CA GLY A 167 -6.70 -15.95 -9.80
C GLY A 167 -7.95 -15.31 -10.39
N PRO A 168 -9.08 -15.35 -9.66
CA PRO A 168 -10.33 -14.76 -10.12
C PRO A 168 -10.19 -13.27 -10.46
N GLY A 169 -10.76 -12.86 -11.60
CA GLY A 169 -10.82 -11.46 -12.03
C GLY A 169 -9.52 -10.89 -12.59
N TRP A 170 -8.52 -11.74 -12.90
CA TRP A 170 -7.29 -11.31 -13.57
C TRP A 170 -7.55 -10.64 -14.93
N GLU A 171 -8.68 -10.93 -15.56
CA GLU A 171 -9.09 -10.39 -16.86
C GLU A 171 -9.22 -8.85 -16.83
N THR A 172 -9.52 -8.28 -15.66
CA THR A 172 -9.62 -6.82 -15.44
C THR A 172 -8.30 -6.08 -15.73
N LEU A 173 -7.17 -6.79 -15.74
CA LEU A 173 -5.86 -6.22 -16.08
C LEU A 173 -5.78 -5.69 -17.52
N SER A 174 -6.61 -6.20 -18.42
CA SER A 174 -6.72 -5.68 -19.79
C SER A 174 -7.16 -4.22 -19.81
N GLU A 175 -8.00 -3.79 -18.86
CA GLU A 175 -8.46 -2.40 -18.71
C GLU A 175 -7.30 -1.47 -18.31
N LEU A 176 -6.26 -2.01 -17.68
CA LEU A 176 -5.03 -1.32 -17.29
C LEU A 176 -3.95 -1.35 -18.38
N GLY A 177 -4.24 -1.87 -19.57
CA GLY A 177 -3.29 -1.90 -20.69
C GLY A 177 -2.35 -3.11 -20.67
N VAL A 178 -2.63 -4.11 -19.84
CA VAL A 178 -1.93 -5.40 -19.89
C VAL A 178 -2.39 -6.16 -21.14
N THR A 179 -1.50 -6.29 -22.11
CA THR A 179 -1.77 -6.94 -23.40
C THR A 179 -1.61 -8.46 -23.33
N SER A 180 -0.84 -8.97 -22.36
CA SER A 180 -0.67 -10.41 -22.16
C SER A 180 -0.34 -10.74 -20.71
N VAL A 181 -0.90 -11.86 -20.23
CA VAL A 181 -0.54 -12.47 -18.94
C VAL A 181 0.03 -13.86 -19.19
N VAL A 182 1.31 -14.04 -18.85
CA VAL A 182 2.02 -15.32 -18.94
C VAL A 182 2.20 -15.89 -17.55
N THR A 183 1.82 -17.15 -17.34
CA THR A 183 1.99 -17.82 -16.04
C THR A 183 3.27 -18.65 -15.99
N LEU A 184 3.91 -18.70 -14.83
CA LEU A 184 5.06 -19.57 -14.57
C LEU A 184 4.66 -21.05 -14.48
N ILE A 185 3.46 -21.29 -13.97
CA ILE A 185 2.91 -22.62 -13.76
C ILE A 185 1.76 -22.81 -14.75
N GLU A 186 1.81 -23.88 -15.53
CA GLU A 186 0.66 -24.32 -16.35
C GLU A 186 -0.43 -24.88 -15.42
N GLU A 187 -1.70 -24.78 -15.81
CA GLU A 187 -2.78 -25.36 -15.00
C GLU A 187 -2.52 -26.85 -14.75
N GLY A 188 -2.41 -27.23 -13.48
CA GLY A 188 -2.13 -28.60 -13.05
C GLY A 188 -0.66 -28.94 -12.78
N ALA A 189 0.30 -28.02 -13.00
CA ALA A 189 1.70 -28.25 -12.66
C ALA A 189 1.98 -28.07 -11.15
N ASP A 190 2.99 -28.79 -10.66
CA ASP A 190 3.37 -28.79 -9.24
C ASP A 190 4.15 -27.50 -8.86
N LEU A 191 3.64 -26.81 -7.84
CA LEU A 191 4.25 -25.60 -7.29
C LEU A 191 5.66 -25.87 -6.74
N GLN A 192 5.90 -27.03 -6.12
CA GLN A 192 7.22 -27.35 -5.57
C GLN A 192 8.27 -27.44 -6.68
N SER A 193 7.93 -28.09 -7.79
CA SER A 193 8.78 -28.16 -8.97
C SER A 193 9.11 -26.78 -9.55
N ALA A 194 8.15 -25.84 -9.58
CA ALA A 194 8.40 -24.47 -10.03
C ALA A 194 9.29 -23.66 -9.06
N LEU A 195 9.16 -23.91 -7.75
CA LEU A 195 9.98 -23.26 -6.72
C LEU A 195 11.41 -23.82 -6.65
N ASN A 196 11.64 -25.04 -7.13
CA ASN A 196 12.97 -25.65 -7.20
C ASN A 196 13.85 -25.06 -8.31
N GLU A 197 13.24 -24.56 -9.41
CA GLU A 197 13.96 -23.93 -10.54
C GLU A 197 13.33 -22.58 -10.96
N PRO A 198 13.22 -21.59 -10.05
CA PRO A 198 12.45 -20.37 -10.30
C PRO A 198 13.02 -19.53 -11.44
N GLU A 199 14.36 -19.47 -11.56
CA GLU A 199 15.04 -18.72 -12.63
C GLU A 199 14.75 -19.32 -14.01
N GLY A 200 14.86 -20.65 -14.15
CA GLY A 200 14.61 -21.34 -15.41
C GLY A 200 13.16 -21.21 -15.87
N VAL A 201 12.21 -21.32 -14.93
CA VAL A 201 10.78 -21.13 -15.21
C VAL A 201 10.49 -19.69 -15.62
N LEU A 202 11.04 -18.71 -14.89
CA LEU A 202 10.86 -17.29 -15.20
C LEU A 202 11.45 -16.92 -16.57
N ALA A 203 12.63 -17.43 -16.90
CA ALA A 203 13.27 -17.21 -18.20
C ALA A 203 12.41 -17.77 -19.35
N ARG A 204 11.86 -18.98 -19.19
CA ARG A 204 10.93 -19.57 -20.18
C ARG A 204 9.69 -18.72 -20.36
N ALA A 205 9.07 -18.26 -19.27
CA ALA A 205 7.90 -17.38 -19.32
C ALA A 205 8.23 -16.05 -20.02
N ALA A 206 9.39 -15.46 -19.76
CA ALA A 206 9.84 -14.25 -20.43
C ALA A 206 10.06 -14.47 -21.94
N VAL A 207 10.64 -15.59 -22.36
CA VAL A 207 10.77 -15.96 -23.78
C VAL A 207 9.40 -16.08 -24.45
N VAL A 208 8.43 -16.73 -23.79
CA VAL A 208 7.06 -16.85 -24.29
C VAL A 208 6.40 -15.47 -24.42
N ALA A 209 6.54 -14.61 -23.40
CA ALA A 209 6.05 -13.24 -23.41
C ALA A 209 6.60 -12.44 -24.60
N CYS A 210 7.92 -12.43 -24.78
CA CYS A 210 8.57 -11.69 -25.87
C CYS A 210 8.21 -12.24 -27.25
N ARG A 211 8.03 -13.56 -27.42
CA ARG A 211 7.62 -14.17 -28.70
C ARG A 211 6.17 -13.87 -29.07
N ARG A 212 5.29 -13.70 -28.09
CA ARG A 212 3.87 -13.37 -28.31
C ARG A 212 3.64 -11.88 -28.56
N HIS A 213 4.58 -11.02 -28.15
CA HIS A 213 4.48 -9.59 -28.34
C HIS A 213 4.69 -9.22 -29.82
N PRO A 214 3.78 -8.45 -30.45
CA PRO A 214 3.92 -8.04 -31.84
C PRO A 214 4.89 -6.85 -31.93
N TRP A 215 6.20 -7.15 -31.99
CA TRP A 215 7.23 -6.13 -32.21
C TRP A 215 6.97 -5.40 -33.53
N THR A 216 6.77 -4.10 -33.46
CA THR A 216 6.77 -3.24 -34.65
C THR A 216 8.22 -2.85 -34.95
N THR A 217 8.59 -2.93 -36.23
CA THR A 217 9.95 -2.63 -36.73
C THR A 217 10.04 -1.22 -37.26
#